data_AF-A0AAQ3WM42-F1
#
_entry.id   AF-A0AAQ3WM42-F1
#
_cell.length_a   1.000
_cell.length_b   1.000
_cell.length_c   1.000
_cell.angle_alpha   90.00
_cell.angle_beta   90.00
_cell.angle_gamma   90.00
#
_symmetry.space_group_name_H-M   'P 1'
#
loop_
_entity.id
_entity.type
_entity.pdbx_description
1 polymer ?
#
loop_
_entity_poly.entity_id
_entity_poly.type
_entity_poly.pdbx_seq_one_letter_code
_entity_poly.pdbx_strand_id
1 'polypeptide(L)'
;MSRCHSPRNVSRSGSRLNPSPLASAAPPGPRRALAMALPRVGLLYDERMCAHAAPDGEDHPENPERLRAIWRKLNAEGVASRCVVLKAKEAEDKYIAAVHSQSHVIKLMKEISSKKYDARRNKIAARLKSIYFNKGSSESAVPAAGSVIDVAEKVAAGELTSAIALVRPPGHHAEHDQAMGFCLFHNVVVAANYLLNERPDLGIKKILIVDWDVHHGNAAQKMFYNDPRVLFFSFHRFDYGSFYPGQVDASHCFIGEEAAFDPDIIMVSAGFDAALGDPLGDCCITPNGYALLLTKVRDKLKTCWPVLNSKLPQNVSLRIKPSLSEVYLPLFFICHIRDFMDLGACLAYA
;
A
#
# COMPACT_ATOMS: atom_id res chain seq x y z
N MET A 1 89.55 28.64 37.60
CA MET A 1 89.46 27.31 38.24
C MET A 1 89.30 26.25 37.16
N SER A 2 89.84 25.07 37.41
CA SER A 2 90.42 24.09 36.49
C SER A 2 89.51 23.37 35.48
N ARG A 3 90.15 22.89 34.40
CA ARG A 3 89.68 21.98 33.33
C ARG A 3 89.38 20.57 33.86
N CYS A 4 88.67 19.77 33.03
CA CYS A 4 88.67 18.29 32.79
C CYS A 4 87.23 17.79 32.53
N HIS A 5 86.86 16.77 31.74
CA HIS A 5 87.52 15.69 30.99
C HIS A 5 86.50 15.05 30.01
N SER A 6 86.98 14.24 29.07
CA SER A 6 86.27 13.46 28.02
C SER A 6 85.51 12.21 28.57
N PRO A 7 84.75 11.46 27.73
CA PRO A 7 83.56 10.70 28.12
C PRO A 7 83.84 9.26 28.61
N ARG A 8 82.89 8.70 29.38
CA ARG A 8 82.88 7.29 29.79
C ARG A 8 81.73 6.52 29.14
N ASN A 9 82.12 5.44 28.46
CA ASN A 9 81.27 4.28 28.15
C ASN A 9 80.83 3.59 29.45
N VAL A 10 79.54 3.26 29.54
CA VAL A 10 79.05 2.21 30.45
C VAL A 10 78.07 1.32 29.69
N SER A 11 78.42 0.05 29.68
CA SER A 11 77.69 -1.11 29.18
C SER A 11 76.30 -1.25 29.81
N ARG A 12 75.30 -1.60 28.99
CA ARG A 12 74.02 -2.13 29.48
C ARG A 12 73.78 -3.52 28.93
N SER A 13 73.58 -4.41 29.88
CA SER A 13 73.23 -5.82 29.82
C SER A 13 71.94 -6.07 29.03
N GLY A 14 71.95 -7.15 28.24
CA GLY A 14 70.77 -7.67 27.57
C GLY A 14 69.77 -8.27 28.54
N SER A 15 68.50 -7.92 28.35
CA SER A 15 67.35 -8.70 28.76
C SER A 15 66.45 -8.88 27.52
N ARG A 16 66.08 -10.14 27.27
CA ARG A 16 65.30 -10.58 26.11
C ARG A 16 63.88 -10.05 26.23
N LEU A 17 63.41 -9.30 25.24
CA LEU A 17 61.99 -9.12 24.97
C LEU A 17 61.64 -9.97 23.74
N ASN A 18 60.75 -10.94 23.94
CA ASN A 18 60.18 -11.75 22.86
C ASN A 18 59.44 -10.86 21.87
N PRO A 19 59.64 -11.01 20.55
CA PRO A 19 58.76 -10.38 19.58
C PRO A 19 57.40 -11.09 19.60
N SER A 20 56.35 -10.36 19.92
CA SER A 20 54.98 -10.76 19.62
C SER A 20 54.84 -10.99 18.11
N PRO A 21 54.10 -12.01 17.64
CA PRO A 21 53.91 -12.19 16.21
C PRO A 21 53.06 -11.02 15.69
N LEU A 22 53.58 -10.30 14.69
CA LEU A 22 52.75 -9.45 13.85
C LEU A 22 51.70 -10.37 13.22
N ALA A 23 50.46 -10.29 13.70
CA ALA A 23 49.32 -10.80 13.00
C ALA A 23 49.24 -10.04 11.66
N SER A 24 49.69 -10.70 10.60
CA SER A 24 49.41 -10.32 9.21
C SER A 24 47.89 -10.21 9.08
N ALA A 25 47.37 -8.98 9.08
CA ALA A 25 45.99 -8.72 8.72
C ALA A 25 45.80 -9.21 7.28
N ALA A 26 45.03 -10.30 7.14
CA ALA A 26 44.60 -10.79 5.84
C ALA A 26 43.93 -9.64 5.07
N PRO A 27 44.12 -9.53 3.75
CA PRO A 27 43.41 -8.53 2.97
C PRO A 27 41.91 -8.72 3.19
N PRO A 28 41.13 -7.63 3.33
CA PRO A 28 39.70 -7.77 3.49
C PRO A 28 39.18 -8.57 2.29
N GLY A 29 38.63 -9.75 2.58
CA GLY A 29 37.99 -10.58 1.56
C GLY A 29 36.97 -9.76 0.77
N PRO A 30 36.63 -10.17 -0.46
CA PRO A 30 35.78 -9.38 -1.33
C PRO A 30 34.52 -9.03 -0.56
N ARG A 31 34.39 -7.74 -0.19
CA ARG A 31 33.13 -7.20 0.32
C ARG A 31 32.13 -7.54 -0.76
N ARG A 32 31.21 -8.43 -0.44
CA ARG A 32 30.08 -8.77 -1.30
C ARG A 32 29.42 -7.43 -1.60
N ALA A 33 29.69 -6.88 -2.77
CA ALA A 33 28.95 -5.76 -3.28
C ALA A 33 27.51 -6.28 -3.25
N LEU A 34 26.71 -5.74 -2.33
CA LEU A 34 25.29 -5.97 -2.34
C LEU A 34 24.87 -5.40 -3.69
N ALA A 35 24.78 -6.26 -4.70
CA ALA A 35 24.29 -5.87 -6.01
C ALA A 35 23.02 -5.07 -5.72
N MET A 36 23.01 -3.79 -6.12
CA MET A 36 21.85 -2.93 -5.90
C MET A 36 20.67 -3.64 -6.56
N ALA A 37 19.88 -4.33 -5.74
CA ALA A 37 18.78 -5.14 -6.23
C ALA A 37 17.84 -4.16 -6.93
N LEU A 38 17.57 -4.43 -8.21
CA LEU A 38 16.63 -3.64 -9.00
C LEU A 38 15.36 -3.39 -8.17
N PRO A 39 14.75 -2.18 -8.22
CA PRO A 39 13.49 -1.94 -7.51
C PRO A 39 12.45 -2.98 -7.92
N ARG A 40 12.01 -3.80 -6.95
CA ARG A 40 11.04 -4.87 -7.18
C ARG A 40 9.65 -4.32 -6.89
N VAL A 41 9.06 -3.63 -7.87
CA VAL A 41 7.65 -3.20 -7.77
C VAL A 41 6.77 -4.45 -7.88
N GLY A 42 6.02 -4.76 -6.82
CA GLY A 42 5.01 -5.82 -6.83
C GLY A 42 3.79 -5.43 -7.67
N LEU A 43 3.23 -6.38 -8.42
CA LEU A 43 1.95 -6.21 -9.09
C LEU A 43 1.11 -7.46 -8.86
N LEU A 44 0.08 -7.33 -8.04
CA LEU A 44 -0.82 -8.44 -7.72
C LEU A 44 -2.07 -8.39 -8.60
N TYR A 45 -2.39 -9.53 -9.22
CA TYR A 45 -3.61 -9.76 -9.97
C TYR A 45 -4.05 -11.22 -9.81
N ASP A 46 -5.36 -11.45 -9.65
CA ASP A 46 -5.93 -12.79 -9.66
C ASP A 46 -7.34 -12.79 -10.26
N GLU A 47 -7.55 -13.64 -11.26
CA GLU A 47 -8.83 -13.79 -11.97
C GLU A 47 -9.96 -14.27 -11.05
N ARG A 48 -9.66 -14.94 -9.93
CA ARG A 48 -10.67 -15.41 -8.97
C ARG A 48 -11.53 -14.25 -8.43
N MET A 49 -10.96 -13.05 -8.31
CA MET A 49 -11.68 -11.85 -7.87
C MET A 49 -12.73 -11.36 -8.89
N CYS A 50 -12.74 -11.91 -10.11
CA CYS A 50 -13.77 -11.66 -11.13
C CYS A 50 -15.03 -12.51 -10.92
N ALA A 51 -15.05 -13.42 -9.94
CA ALA A 51 -16.24 -14.21 -9.60
C ALA A 51 -17.34 -13.35 -8.95
N HIS A 52 -16.99 -12.22 -8.33
CA HIS A 52 -17.95 -11.21 -7.87
C HIS A 52 -18.42 -10.33 -9.03
N ALA A 53 -19.68 -10.52 -9.42
CA ALA A 53 -20.36 -9.88 -10.55
C ALA A 53 -21.84 -9.69 -10.22
N ALA A 54 -22.46 -8.66 -10.80
CA ALA A 54 -23.87 -8.37 -10.59
C ALA A 54 -24.75 -9.59 -10.96
N PRO A 55 -25.79 -9.91 -10.17
CA PRO A 55 -26.72 -10.98 -10.49
C PRO A 55 -27.39 -10.79 -11.86
N ASP A 56 -27.77 -11.90 -12.50
CA ASP A 56 -28.61 -11.91 -13.71
C ASP A 56 -28.12 -11.08 -14.91
N GLY A 57 -26.83 -10.73 -14.93
CA GLY A 57 -26.23 -9.96 -16.03
C GLY A 57 -26.61 -8.48 -16.01
N GLU A 58 -27.04 -7.95 -14.86
CA GLU A 58 -27.29 -6.52 -14.68
C GLU A 58 -26.05 -5.69 -15.06
N ASP A 59 -26.26 -4.62 -15.82
CA ASP A 59 -25.22 -3.63 -16.08
C ASP A 59 -25.00 -2.81 -14.81
N HIS A 60 -23.86 -3.05 -14.16
CA HIS A 60 -23.53 -2.46 -12.87
C HIS A 60 -22.15 -1.81 -12.94
N PRO A 61 -21.98 -0.58 -12.42
CA PRO A 61 -20.71 0.15 -12.52
C PRO A 61 -19.55 -0.57 -11.83
N GLU A 62 -19.85 -1.34 -10.78
CA GLU A 62 -18.91 -2.27 -10.15
C GLU A 62 -19.05 -3.67 -10.79
N ASN A 63 -18.13 -4.03 -11.69
CA ASN A 63 -18.17 -5.30 -12.44
C ASN A 63 -16.76 -5.88 -12.70
N PRO A 64 -16.66 -7.17 -13.09
CA PRO A 64 -15.37 -7.84 -13.35
C PRO A 64 -14.49 -7.23 -14.43
N GLU A 65 -15.08 -6.61 -15.46
CA GLU A 65 -14.29 -6.00 -16.53
C GLU A 65 -13.42 -4.85 -16.02
N ARG A 66 -13.76 -4.24 -14.88
CA ARG A 66 -12.90 -3.25 -14.24
C ARG A 66 -11.50 -3.79 -13.96
N LEU A 67 -11.42 -4.98 -13.35
CA LEU A 67 -10.14 -5.59 -12.98
C LEU A 67 -9.40 -6.12 -14.22
N ARG A 68 -10.14 -6.75 -15.14
CA ARG A 68 -9.56 -7.29 -16.40
C ARG A 68 -9.04 -6.20 -17.33
N ALA A 69 -9.74 -5.07 -17.44
CA ALA A 69 -9.33 -3.97 -18.31
C ALA A 69 -8.00 -3.35 -17.85
N ILE A 70 -7.83 -3.11 -16.54
CA ILE A 70 -6.53 -2.66 -15.99
C ILE A 70 -5.45 -3.68 -16.31
N TRP A 71 -5.69 -4.96 -16.03
CA TRP A 71 -4.70 -6.00 -16.25
C TRP A 71 -4.30 -6.10 -17.74
N ARG A 72 -5.27 -6.06 -18.66
CA ARG A 72 -5.00 -6.03 -20.11
C ARG A 72 -4.15 -4.82 -20.49
N LYS A 73 -4.50 -3.62 -20.03
CA LYS A 73 -3.74 -2.38 -20.29
C LYS A 73 -2.31 -2.48 -19.76
N LEU A 74 -2.12 -2.90 -18.50
CA LEU A 74 -0.78 -3.06 -17.91
C LEU A 74 0.09 -4.09 -18.63
N ASN A 75 -0.50 -5.16 -19.19
CA ASN A 75 0.24 -6.11 -20.01
C ASN A 75 0.58 -5.52 -21.39
N ALA A 76 -0.38 -4.87 -22.04
CA ALA A 76 -0.18 -4.26 -23.36
C ALA A 76 0.93 -3.19 -23.34
N GLU A 77 1.02 -2.41 -22.24
CA GLU A 77 2.04 -1.38 -22.03
C GLU A 77 3.38 -1.95 -21.47
N GLY A 78 3.50 -3.28 -21.32
CA GLY A 78 4.72 -3.91 -20.79
C GLY A 78 5.03 -3.54 -19.33
N VAL A 79 4.05 -3.04 -18.57
CA VAL A 79 4.23 -2.75 -17.14
C VAL A 79 4.36 -4.04 -16.36
N ALA A 80 3.46 -5.00 -16.58
CA ALA A 80 3.46 -6.26 -15.83
C ALA A 80 4.79 -7.02 -15.95
N SER A 81 5.43 -6.99 -17.13
CA SER A 81 6.76 -7.60 -17.36
C SER A 81 7.91 -6.91 -16.61
N ARG A 82 7.72 -5.67 -16.14
CA ARG A 82 8.70 -4.94 -15.33
C ARG A 82 8.46 -5.09 -13.82
N CYS A 83 7.36 -5.73 -13.42
CA CYS A 83 6.97 -5.93 -12.04
C CYS A 83 7.22 -7.36 -11.57
N VAL A 84 7.31 -7.55 -10.26
CA VAL A 84 7.17 -8.87 -9.63
C VAL A 84 5.67 -9.19 -9.58
N VAL A 85 5.20 -10.03 -10.50
CA VAL A 85 3.79 -10.42 -10.55
C VAL A 85 3.47 -11.41 -9.43
N LEU A 86 2.50 -11.07 -8.58
CA LEU A 86 2.05 -11.85 -7.43
C LEU A 86 0.67 -12.46 -7.68
N LYS A 87 0.40 -13.61 -7.06
CA LYS A 87 -0.92 -14.26 -7.05
C LYS A 87 -1.68 -13.89 -5.78
N ALA A 88 -3.00 -13.99 -5.81
CA ALA A 88 -3.79 -13.65 -4.63
C ALA A 88 -3.59 -14.68 -3.50
N LYS A 89 -3.52 -14.16 -2.28
CA LYS A 89 -3.48 -14.92 -1.04
C LYS A 89 -4.80 -14.73 -0.32
N GLU A 90 -5.31 -15.78 0.29
CA GLU A 90 -6.51 -15.70 1.12
C GLU A 90 -6.17 -15.13 2.49
N ALA A 91 -6.98 -14.21 3.00
CA ALA A 91 -6.85 -13.75 4.39
C ALA A 91 -7.38 -14.82 5.33
N GLU A 92 -6.64 -15.10 6.42
CA GLU A 92 -7.20 -15.90 7.52
C GLU A 92 -8.34 -15.13 8.20
N ASP A 93 -9.40 -15.85 8.58
CA ASP A 93 -10.59 -15.29 9.23
C ASP A 93 -10.25 -14.40 10.43
N LYS A 94 -9.23 -14.76 11.21
CA LYS A 94 -8.80 -14.00 12.40
C LYS A 94 -8.34 -12.57 12.05
N TYR A 95 -7.72 -12.36 10.89
CA TYR A 95 -7.24 -11.05 10.46
C TYR A 95 -8.40 -10.17 9.99
N ILE A 96 -9.40 -10.76 9.33
CA ILE A 96 -10.63 -10.05 8.97
C ILE A 96 -11.43 -9.71 10.24
N ALA A 97 -11.52 -10.66 11.19
CA ALA A 97 -12.24 -10.49 12.45
C ALA A 97 -11.56 -9.55 13.46
N ALA A 98 -10.31 -9.16 13.23
CA ALA A 98 -9.62 -8.13 14.01
C ALA A 98 -10.14 -6.71 13.69
N VAL A 99 -10.83 -6.53 12.57
CA VAL A 99 -11.36 -5.26 12.08
C VAL A 99 -12.89 -5.27 11.95
N HIS A 100 -13.46 -6.41 11.59
CA HIS A 100 -14.89 -6.58 11.45
C HIS A 100 -15.46 -7.45 12.58
N SER A 101 -16.68 -7.13 13.00
CA SER A 101 -17.44 -7.94 13.94
C SER A 101 -17.56 -9.40 13.47
N GLN A 102 -17.58 -10.32 14.43
CA GLN A 102 -17.81 -11.75 14.15
C GLN A 102 -19.13 -11.98 13.40
N SER A 103 -20.17 -11.20 13.69
CA SER A 103 -21.44 -11.27 12.98
C SER A 103 -21.30 -10.89 11.51
N HIS A 104 -20.53 -9.84 11.17
CA HIS A 104 -20.24 -9.45 9.79
C HIS A 104 -19.47 -10.54 9.05
N VAL A 105 -18.40 -11.04 9.65
CA VAL A 105 -17.58 -12.12 9.07
C VAL A 105 -18.42 -13.37 8.84
N ILE A 106 -19.16 -13.85 9.85
CA ILE A 106 -20.03 -15.02 9.71
C ILE A 106 -21.09 -14.80 8.64
N LYS A 107 -21.74 -13.64 8.61
CA LYS A 107 -22.78 -13.32 7.63
C LYS A 107 -22.22 -13.35 6.20
N LEU A 108 -21.09 -12.67 5.95
CA LEU A 108 -20.48 -12.65 4.62
C LEU A 108 -19.89 -14.01 4.23
N MET A 109 -19.13 -14.64 5.12
CA MET A 109 -18.41 -15.89 4.84
C MET A 109 -19.33 -17.11 4.75
N LYS A 110 -20.39 -17.20 5.56
CA LYS A 110 -21.24 -18.40 5.62
C LYS A 110 -22.57 -18.23 4.92
N GLU A 111 -23.21 -17.06 5.05
CA GLU A 111 -24.58 -16.90 4.52
C GLU A 111 -24.60 -16.55 3.04
N ILE A 112 -23.69 -15.68 2.59
CA ILE A 112 -23.68 -15.17 1.21
C ILE A 112 -22.96 -16.12 0.25
N SER A 113 -21.91 -16.80 0.72
CA SER A 113 -21.14 -17.82 -0.04
C SER A 113 -21.92 -19.11 -0.32
N SER A 114 -23.04 -19.34 0.37
CA SER A 114 -23.77 -20.60 0.27
C SER A 114 -24.43 -20.78 -1.10
N LYS A 115 -24.17 -21.92 -1.76
CA LYS A 115 -24.77 -22.30 -3.07
C LYS A 115 -26.30 -22.44 -3.04
N LYS A 116 -26.94 -22.48 -1.85
CA LYS A 116 -28.36 -22.82 -1.70
C LYS A 116 -29.34 -21.64 -1.74
N TYR A 117 -28.89 -20.37 -1.84
CA TYR A 117 -29.78 -19.25 -1.51
C TYR A 117 -29.62 -17.94 -2.33
N ASP A 118 -29.92 -17.95 -3.63
CA ASP A 118 -30.02 -16.70 -4.42
C ASP A 118 -31.05 -15.72 -3.83
N ALA A 119 -32.26 -16.21 -3.51
CA ALA A 119 -33.30 -15.36 -2.93
C ALA A 119 -32.94 -14.75 -1.56
N ARG A 120 -32.05 -15.41 -0.79
CA ARG A 120 -31.57 -14.85 0.50
C ARG A 120 -30.53 -13.77 0.27
N ARG A 121 -29.61 -13.94 -0.70
CA ARG A 121 -28.63 -12.92 -1.08
C ARG A 121 -29.30 -11.62 -1.47
N ASN A 122 -30.31 -11.68 -2.34
CA ASN A 122 -31.03 -10.50 -2.79
C ASN A 122 -31.78 -9.81 -1.63
N LYS A 123 -32.38 -10.60 -0.72
CA LYS A 123 -33.02 -10.05 0.49
C LYS A 123 -32.02 -9.40 1.46
N ILE A 124 -30.81 -9.91 1.57
CA ILE A 124 -29.74 -9.29 2.38
C ILE A 124 -29.24 -8.02 1.70
N ALA A 125 -28.94 -8.07 0.40
CA ALA A 125 -28.49 -6.92 -0.39
C ALA A 125 -29.49 -5.76 -0.32
N ALA A 126 -30.79 -6.04 -0.47
CA ALA A 126 -31.86 -5.03 -0.42
C ALA A 126 -31.97 -4.30 0.94
N ARG A 127 -31.35 -4.80 2.00
CA ARG A 127 -31.30 -4.15 3.33
C ARG A 127 -30.01 -3.36 3.56
N LEU A 128 -29.07 -3.42 2.64
CA LEU A 128 -27.78 -2.76 2.70
C LEU A 128 -27.71 -1.66 1.63
N LYS A 129 -26.77 -0.72 1.79
CA LYS A 129 -26.67 0.45 0.92
C LYS A 129 -25.70 0.18 -0.24
N SER A 130 -26.18 0.33 -1.47
CA SER A 130 -25.36 0.28 -2.69
C SER A 130 -24.47 -0.97 -2.75
N ILE A 131 -25.07 -2.16 -2.74
CA ILE A 131 -24.34 -3.43 -2.73
C ILE A 131 -25.11 -4.50 -3.48
N TYR A 132 -24.39 -5.47 -4.04
CA TYR A 132 -24.96 -6.70 -4.58
C TYR A 132 -24.17 -7.89 -4.08
N PHE A 133 -24.75 -9.09 -4.19
CA PHE A 133 -24.08 -10.33 -3.84
C PHE A 133 -24.33 -11.41 -4.88
N ASN A 134 -23.33 -12.25 -5.11
CA ASN A 134 -23.47 -13.50 -5.82
C ASN A 134 -22.70 -14.62 -5.08
N LYS A 135 -22.70 -15.84 -5.63
CA LYS A 135 -21.96 -16.97 -5.04
C LYS A 135 -20.44 -16.74 -4.94
N GLY A 136 -19.87 -15.93 -5.84
CA GLY A 136 -18.46 -15.60 -5.90
C GLY A 136 -18.05 -14.40 -5.06
N SER A 137 -19.00 -13.72 -4.39
CA SER A 137 -18.73 -12.55 -3.54
C SER A 137 -17.66 -12.83 -2.49
N SER A 138 -17.83 -13.90 -1.72
CA SER A 138 -16.88 -14.25 -0.65
C SER A 138 -15.61 -14.91 -1.20
N GLU A 139 -15.75 -15.70 -2.27
CA GLU A 139 -14.62 -16.28 -3.03
C GLU A 139 -13.72 -15.18 -3.63
N SER A 140 -14.23 -13.96 -3.80
CA SER A 140 -13.47 -12.78 -4.25
C SER A 140 -13.00 -11.89 -3.09
N ALA A 141 -13.83 -11.68 -2.07
CA ALA A 141 -13.52 -10.77 -0.95
C ALA A 141 -12.36 -11.26 -0.06
N VAL A 142 -12.29 -12.57 0.18
CA VAL A 142 -11.22 -13.16 0.99
C VAL A 142 -9.85 -13.02 0.32
N PRO A 143 -9.68 -13.37 -0.97
CA PRO A 143 -8.42 -13.10 -1.66
C PRO A 143 -8.16 -11.60 -1.87
N ALA A 144 -9.17 -10.74 -2.00
CA ALA A 144 -8.95 -9.30 -2.06
C ALA A 144 -8.29 -8.76 -0.78
N ALA A 145 -8.83 -9.10 0.39
CA ALA A 145 -8.25 -8.71 1.67
C ALA A 145 -6.86 -9.34 1.88
N GLY A 146 -6.71 -10.64 1.63
CA GLY A 146 -5.43 -11.35 1.84
C GLY A 146 -4.33 -10.91 0.89
N SER A 147 -4.69 -10.50 -0.33
CA SER A 147 -3.76 -9.91 -1.30
C SER A 147 -3.20 -8.59 -0.79
N VAL A 148 -4.03 -7.73 -0.21
CA VAL A 148 -3.60 -6.45 0.35
C VAL A 148 -2.74 -6.66 1.59
N ILE A 149 -3.04 -7.67 2.43
CA ILE A 149 -2.15 -8.09 3.52
C ILE A 149 -0.78 -8.52 2.98
N ASP A 150 -0.76 -9.41 1.98
CA ASP A 150 0.50 -9.97 1.45
C ASP A 150 1.40 -8.91 0.85
N VAL A 151 0.85 -8.00 0.02
CA VAL A 151 1.66 -6.92 -0.55
C VAL A 151 2.13 -5.93 0.52
N ALA A 152 1.32 -5.63 1.54
CA ALA A 152 1.71 -4.75 2.62
C ALA A 152 2.84 -5.34 3.46
N GLU A 153 2.75 -6.63 3.79
CA GLU A 153 3.77 -7.38 4.50
C GLU A 153 5.10 -7.41 3.74
N LYS A 154 5.06 -7.72 2.43
CA LYS A 154 6.26 -7.76 1.59
C LYS A 154 6.94 -6.41 1.44
N VAL A 155 6.16 -5.33 1.37
CA VAL A 155 6.70 -3.97 1.35
C VAL A 155 7.32 -3.64 2.72
N ALA A 156 6.62 -3.91 3.82
CA ALA A 156 7.13 -3.68 5.18
C ALA A 156 8.39 -4.49 5.52
N ALA A 157 8.49 -5.72 5.01
CA ALA A 157 9.67 -6.58 5.16
C ALA A 157 10.86 -6.17 4.26
N GLY A 158 10.67 -5.21 3.35
CA GLY A 158 11.68 -4.80 2.38
C GLY A 158 11.92 -5.82 1.26
N GLU A 159 11.04 -6.81 1.07
CA GLU A 159 11.07 -7.72 -0.08
C GLU A 159 10.70 -7.01 -1.38
N LEU A 160 9.85 -5.99 -1.28
CA LEU A 160 9.39 -5.12 -2.36
C LEU A 160 9.64 -3.65 -1.98
N THR A 161 9.99 -2.83 -2.96
CA THR A 161 10.14 -1.38 -2.76
C THR A 161 8.78 -0.68 -2.73
N SER A 162 7.84 -1.17 -3.54
CA SER A 162 6.44 -0.77 -3.59
C SER A 162 5.63 -1.91 -4.21
N ALA A 163 4.31 -1.81 -4.11
CA ALA A 163 3.41 -2.76 -4.74
C ALA A 163 2.11 -2.10 -5.17
N ILE A 164 1.47 -2.72 -6.15
CA ILE A 164 0.09 -2.44 -6.56
C ILE A 164 -0.71 -3.73 -6.40
N ALA A 165 -1.85 -3.68 -5.71
CA ALA A 165 -2.76 -4.83 -5.64
C ALA A 165 -4.05 -4.54 -6.38
N LEU A 166 -4.23 -5.15 -7.54
CA LEU A 166 -5.46 -5.04 -8.30
C LEU A 166 -6.48 -6.00 -7.67
N VAL A 167 -7.37 -5.45 -6.84
CA VAL A 167 -8.31 -6.26 -6.04
C VAL A 167 -9.76 -5.87 -6.28
N ARG A 168 -10.64 -6.87 -6.24
CA ARG A 168 -12.09 -6.72 -6.20
C ARG A 168 -12.70 -7.81 -5.31
N PRO A 169 -13.77 -7.54 -4.56
CA PRO A 169 -14.48 -6.25 -4.37
C PRO A 169 -13.62 -5.14 -3.72
N PRO A 170 -14.02 -3.85 -3.85
CA PRO A 170 -13.39 -2.75 -3.13
C PRO A 170 -13.60 -2.88 -1.62
N GLY A 171 -12.99 -1.97 -0.84
CA GLY A 171 -13.02 -2.09 0.63
C GLY A 171 -13.31 -0.83 1.46
N HIS A 172 -13.07 0.38 0.96
CA HIS A 172 -12.99 1.58 1.81
C HIS A 172 -14.31 2.04 2.47
N HIS A 173 -15.45 1.48 2.06
CA HIS A 173 -16.75 1.73 2.67
C HIS A 173 -17.19 0.63 3.66
N ALA A 174 -16.52 -0.52 3.72
CA ALA A 174 -16.93 -1.63 4.57
C ALA A 174 -16.66 -1.33 6.05
N GLU A 175 -17.70 -0.97 6.80
CA GLU A 175 -17.63 -0.66 8.22
C GLU A 175 -17.48 -1.93 9.10
N HIS A 176 -17.35 -1.74 10.42
CA HIS A 176 -17.08 -2.82 11.37
C HIS A 176 -18.15 -3.92 11.33
N ASP A 177 -19.42 -3.55 11.14
CA ASP A 177 -20.56 -4.46 11.13
C ASP A 177 -21.44 -4.35 9.87
N GLN A 178 -21.00 -3.59 8.85
CA GLN A 178 -21.80 -3.31 7.67
C GLN A 178 -21.00 -3.32 6.37
N ALA A 179 -21.49 -4.08 5.39
CA ALA A 179 -21.06 -3.98 4.00
C ALA A 179 -21.89 -2.90 3.28
N MET A 180 -21.25 -2.04 2.51
CA MET A 180 -21.89 -0.94 1.78
C MET A 180 -20.96 -0.40 0.69
N GLY A 181 -21.51 0.34 -0.29
CA GLY A 181 -20.72 1.01 -1.33
C GLY A 181 -19.85 0.02 -2.11
N PHE A 182 -20.45 -1.13 -2.47
CA PHE A 182 -19.80 -2.27 -3.11
C PHE A 182 -18.70 -2.97 -2.28
N CYS A 183 -18.40 -2.48 -1.07
CA CYS A 183 -17.32 -2.97 -0.23
C CYS A 183 -17.81 -4.08 0.72
N LEU A 184 -17.12 -5.22 0.72
CA LEU A 184 -17.47 -6.37 1.57
C LEU A 184 -16.60 -6.45 2.82
N PHE A 185 -15.29 -6.38 2.64
CA PHE A 185 -14.30 -6.26 3.71
C PHE A 185 -13.42 -5.05 3.46
N HIS A 186 -12.91 -4.44 4.52
CA HIS A 186 -12.03 -3.29 4.38
C HIS A 186 -10.58 -3.72 4.16
N ASN A 187 -10.23 -4.00 2.91
CA ASN A 187 -8.91 -4.54 2.52
C ASN A 187 -7.73 -3.78 3.14
N VAL A 188 -7.74 -2.44 3.07
CA VAL A 188 -6.66 -1.57 3.57
C VAL A 188 -6.56 -1.58 5.09
N VAL A 189 -7.69 -1.44 5.80
CA VAL A 189 -7.72 -1.42 7.26
C VAL A 189 -7.31 -2.78 7.82
N VAL A 190 -7.74 -3.89 7.21
CA VAL A 190 -7.31 -5.24 7.59
C VAL A 190 -5.78 -5.38 7.49
N ALA A 191 -5.17 -4.92 6.40
CA ALA A 191 -3.72 -4.97 6.25
C ALA A 191 -2.98 -4.00 7.20
N ALA A 192 -3.50 -2.80 7.43
CA ALA A 192 -2.92 -1.86 8.39
C ALA A 192 -2.97 -2.44 9.82
N ASN A 193 -4.11 -2.99 10.24
CA ASN A 193 -4.27 -3.65 11.53
C ASN A 193 -3.32 -4.86 11.66
N TYR A 194 -3.21 -5.68 10.63
CA TYR A 194 -2.27 -6.81 10.57
C TYR A 194 -0.82 -6.35 10.78
N LEU A 195 -0.35 -5.33 10.06
CA LEU A 195 1.02 -4.83 10.23
C LEU A 195 1.27 -4.31 11.65
N LEU A 196 0.33 -3.55 12.21
CA LEU A 196 0.49 -2.93 13.53
C LEU A 196 0.45 -3.92 14.69
N ASN A 197 -0.39 -4.96 14.59
CA ASN A 197 -0.71 -5.82 15.73
C ASN A 197 -0.17 -7.25 15.59
N GLU A 198 -0.12 -7.79 14.38
CA GLU A 198 0.28 -9.18 14.13
C GLU A 198 1.74 -9.30 13.68
N ARG A 199 2.32 -8.22 13.13
CA ARG A 199 3.71 -8.15 12.66
C ARG A 199 4.54 -7.03 13.30
N PRO A 200 4.55 -6.91 14.64
CA PRO A 200 5.37 -5.90 15.32
C PRO A 200 6.88 -6.11 15.07
N ASP A 201 7.31 -7.32 14.66
CA ASP A 201 8.68 -7.64 14.25
C ASP A 201 9.15 -6.86 13.01
N LEU A 202 8.22 -6.43 12.15
CA LEU A 202 8.53 -5.61 10.98
C LEU A 202 8.80 -4.13 11.33
N GLY A 203 8.58 -3.73 12.59
CA GLY A 203 8.92 -2.39 13.08
C GLY A 203 7.98 -1.27 12.62
N ILE A 204 6.87 -1.59 11.95
CA ILE A 204 5.85 -0.63 11.54
C ILE A 204 5.04 -0.18 12.77
N LYS A 205 5.04 1.11 13.07
CA LYS A 205 4.36 1.71 14.23
C LYS A 205 3.41 2.83 13.83
N LYS A 206 3.66 3.49 12.70
CA LYS A 206 2.84 4.57 12.15
C LYS A 206 2.52 4.33 10.69
N ILE A 207 1.24 4.34 10.34
CA ILE A 207 0.75 4.12 8.98
C ILE A 207 0.02 5.37 8.51
N LEU A 208 0.36 5.88 7.33
CA LEU A 208 -0.45 6.88 6.64
C LEU A 208 -1.29 6.17 5.57
N ILE A 209 -2.61 6.32 5.69
CA ILE A 209 -3.57 5.89 4.68
C ILE A 209 -4.01 7.11 3.89
N VAL A 210 -3.73 7.13 2.59
CA VAL A 210 -4.22 8.14 1.64
C VAL A 210 -5.38 7.54 0.85
N ASP A 211 -6.55 8.15 0.92
CA ASP A 211 -7.71 7.78 0.12
C ASP A 211 -7.99 8.89 -0.89
N TRP A 212 -7.80 8.58 -2.18
CA TRP A 212 -8.07 9.50 -3.27
C TRP A 212 -9.27 9.10 -4.12
N ASP A 213 -10.01 8.07 -3.69
CA ASP A 213 -11.30 7.72 -4.27
C ASP A 213 -12.24 8.93 -4.17
N VAL A 214 -13.12 9.10 -5.16
CA VAL A 214 -14.04 10.25 -5.16
C VAL A 214 -15.03 10.18 -4.01
N HIS A 215 -15.28 8.99 -3.45
CA HIS A 215 -16.16 8.78 -2.32
C HIS A 215 -15.37 8.78 -1.01
N HIS A 216 -16.01 9.28 0.06
CA HIS A 216 -15.42 9.26 1.40
C HIS A 216 -15.17 7.83 1.89
N GLY A 217 -13.92 7.51 2.23
CA GLY A 217 -13.55 6.26 2.92
C GLY A 217 -14.01 6.23 4.39
N ASN A 218 -15.32 6.30 4.62
CA ASN A 218 -15.97 6.40 5.92
C ASN A 218 -15.52 5.32 6.91
N ALA A 219 -15.25 4.11 6.42
CA ALA A 219 -14.93 3.00 7.30
C ALA A 219 -13.51 3.12 7.88
N ALA A 220 -12.52 3.52 7.08
CA ALA A 220 -11.17 3.80 7.58
C ALA A 220 -11.18 4.92 8.63
N GLN A 221 -11.93 6.00 8.37
CA GLN A 221 -12.11 7.09 9.33
C GLN A 221 -12.67 6.58 10.66
N LYS A 222 -13.78 5.84 10.64
CA LYS A 222 -14.42 5.33 11.87
C LYS A 222 -13.55 4.35 12.63
N MET A 223 -12.89 3.44 11.93
CA MET A 223 -12.09 2.37 12.54
C MET A 223 -10.79 2.89 13.18
N PHE A 224 -10.20 3.94 12.62
CA PHE A 224 -8.95 4.52 13.11
C PHE A 224 -9.10 5.89 13.77
N TYR A 225 -10.33 6.39 13.96
CA TYR A 225 -10.58 7.77 14.43
C TYR A 225 -9.78 8.15 15.68
N ASN A 226 -9.63 7.20 16.62
CA ASN A 226 -8.92 7.40 17.88
C ASN A 226 -7.60 6.61 17.97
N ASP A 227 -7.10 6.04 16.86
CA ASP A 227 -5.82 5.32 16.86
C ASP A 227 -4.68 6.24 16.38
N PRO A 228 -3.83 6.74 17.29
CA PRO A 228 -2.76 7.68 16.92
C PRO A 228 -1.64 7.04 16.10
N ARG A 229 -1.68 5.71 15.89
CA ARG A 229 -0.75 5.00 15.00
C ARG A 229 -1.16 5.14 13.53
N VAL A 230 -2.36 5.61 13.22
CA VAL A 230 -2.83 5.74 11.84
C VAL A 230 -3.28 7.16 11.55
N LEU A 231 -2.68 7.77 10.52
CA LEU A 231 -3.21 8.98 9.92
C LEU A 231 -4.01 8.60 8.69
N PHE A 232 -5.30 8.91 8.70
CA PHE A 232 -6.17 8.77 7.53
C PHE A 232 -6.36 10.13 6.87
N PHE A 233 -6.05 10.22 5.58
CA PHE A 233 -6.27 11.40 4.76
C PHE A 233 -7.13 11.03 3.57
N SER A 234 -8.30 11.65 3.44
CA SER A 234 -9.20 11.46 2.30
C SER A 234 -9.55 12.81 1.69
N PHE A 235 -9.54 12.88 0.36
CA PHE A 235 -10.27 13.90 -0.37
C PHE A 235 -11.34 13.22 -1.19
N HIS A 236 -12.54 13.79 -1.16
CA HIS A 236 -13.72 13.17 -1.75
C HIS A 236 -14.70 14.26 -2.15
N ARG A 237 -15.56 13.97 -3.12
CA ARG A 237 -16.72 14.78 -3.43
C ARG A 237 -17.70 14.68 -2.27
N PHE A 238 -18.21 15.83 -1.83
CA PHE A 238 -19.07 15.89 -0.65
C PHE A 238 -20.42 16.57 -0.94
N ASP A 239 -20.42 17.62 -1.77
CA ASP A 239 -21.62 18.38 -2.16
C ASP A 239 -22.54 18.68 -0.97
N TYR A 240 -21.96 19.18 0.12
CA TYR A 240 -22.65 19.48 1.38
C TYR A 240 -23.44 18.28 1.97
N GLY A 241 -22.92 17.06 1.78
CA GLY A 241 -23.53 15.81 2.22
C GLY A 241 -24.54 15.20 1.24
N SER A 242 -24.76 15.82 0.07
CA SER A 242 -25.66 15.26 -0.95
C SER A 242 -25.00 14.18 -1.83
N PHE A 243 -23.66 14.12 -1.86
CA PHE A 243 -22.93 13.07 -2.57
C PHE A 243 -22.64 11.86 -1.68
N TYR A 244 -22.77 10.64 -2.22
CA TYR A 244 -22.60 9.40 -1.46
C TYR A 244 -21.18 9.29 -0.85
N PRO A 245 -21.03 8.80 0.39
CA PRO A 245 -22.06 8.29 1.31
C PRO A 245 -22.81 9.38 2.10
N GLY A 246 -22.42 10.65 1.96
CA GLY A 246 -23.17 11.82 2.44
C GLY A 246 -23.30 11.92 3.95
N GLN A 247 -22.45 11.21 4.70
CA GLN A 247 -22.49 11.20 6.16
C GLN A 247 -21.92 12.52 6.71
N VAL A 248 -22.44 12.99 7.84
CA VAL A 248 -22.01 14.26 8.43
C VAL A 248 -20.53 14.27 8.81
N ASP A 249 -20.00 13.10 9.18
CA ASP A 249 -18.61 12.89 9.55
C ASP A 249 -17.65 12.92 8.35
N ALA A 250 -18.15 12.95 7.11
CA ALA A 250 -17.32 13.23 5.94
C ALA A 250 -16.95 14.73 5.80
N SER A 251 -17.60 15.61 6.57
CA SER A 251 -17.28 17.04 6.51
C SER A 251 -15.87 17.33 7.06
N HIS A 252 -15.21 18.35 6.49
CA HIS A 252 -13.94 18.90 6.96
C HIS A 252 -13.92 19.37 8.43
N CYS A 253 -15.08 19.41 9.10
CA CYS A 253 -15.17 19.66 10.54
C CYS A 253 -14.87 18.42 11.42
N PHE A 254 -14.83 17.22 10.84
CA PHE A 254 -14.57 15.96 11.52
C PHE A 254 -13.15 15.48 11.23
N ILE A 255 -12.19 16.30 11.65
CA ILE A 255 -10.77 15.98 11.58
C ILE A 255 -10.27 15.48 12.94
N GLY A 256 -9.27 14.60 12.90
CA GLY A 256 -8.53 14.20 14.10
C GLY A 256 -7.70 15.35 14.68
N GLU A 257 -6.95 15.06 15.74
CA GLU A 257 -6.06 16.04 16.37
C GLU A 257 -4.89 16.40 15.44
N GLU A 258 -4.56 17.69 15.36
CA GLU A 258 -3.38 18.15 14.63
C GLU A 258 -2.10 17.69 15.34
N ALA A 259 -1.37 16.76 14.72
CA ALA A 259 -0.09 16.29 15.23
C ALA A 259 0.91 16.08 14.09
N ALA A 260 2.19 16.33 14.37
CA ALA A 260 3.26 15.94 13.47
C ALA A 260 3.23 14.41 13.28
N PHE A 261 3.04 13.96 12.05
CA PHE A 261 2.94 12.54 11.71
C PHE A 261 4.08 12.14 10.78
N ASP A 262 4.85 11.15 11.21
CA ASP A 262 5.97 10.57 10.49
C ASP A 262 5.68 9.08 10.25
N PRO A 263 5.10 8.71 9.09
CA PRO A 263 4.69 7.34 8.81
C PRO A 263 5.91 6.45 8.51
N ASP A 264 5.86 5.19 8.97
CA ASP A 264 6.81 4.15 8.56
C ASP A 264 6.45 3.55 7.19
N ILE A 265 5.16 3.58 6.83
CA ILE A 265 4.63 3.09 5.55
C ILE A 265 3.42 3.92 5.11
N ILE A 266 3.28 4.09 3.79
CA ILE A 266 2.08 4.69 3.18
C ILE A 266 1.30 3.61 2.43
N MET A 267 -0.01 3.59 2.69
CA MET A 267 -0.99 2.79 1.98
C MET A 267 -1.96 3.73 1.25
N VAL A 268 -2.27 3.46 0.00
CA VAL A 268 -3.16 4.28 -0.81
C VAL A 268 -4.38 3.50 -1.21
N SER A 269 -5.54 3.85 -0.66
CA SER A 269 -6.84 3.45 -1.19
C SER A 269 -7.07 4.24 -2.48
N ALA A 270 -6.88 3.56 -3.62
CA ALA A 270 -6.74 4.26 -4.90
C ALA A 270 -7.94 4.10 -5.85
N GLY A 271 -9.07 4.69 -5.50
CA GLY A 271 -10.17 4.89 -6.47
C GLY A 271 -9.79 5.83 -7.61
N PHE A 272 -10.30 5.57 -8.82
CA PHE A 272 -10.06 6.46 -9.98
C PHE A 272 -11.38 6.99 -10.56
N ASP A 273 -12.43 6.94 -9.76
CA ASP A 273 -13.75 7.46 -10.10
C ASP A 273 -13.82 8.99 -10.02
N ALA A 274 -12.79 9.68 -9.53
CA ALA A 274 -12.63 11.12 -9.75
C ALA A 274 -12.03 11.45 -11.13
N ALA A 275 -11.74 10.45 -11.97
CA ALA A 275 -11.19 10.65 -13.30
C ALA A 275 -12.18 11.36 -14.24
N LEU A 276 -11.63 12.13 -15.18
CA LEU A 276 -12.41 12.72 -16.26
C LEU A 276 -13.20 11.66 -17.02
N GLY A 277 -14.52 11.83 -17.07
CA GLY A 277 -15.46 10.95 -17.79
C GLY A 277 -16.07 9.85 -16.93
N ASP A 278 -15.67 9.71 -15.66
CA ASP A 278 -16.22 8.66 -14.80
C ASP A 278 -17.72 8.94 -14.55
N PRO A 279 -18.60 7.92 -14.69
CA PRO A 279 -20.04 8.12 -14.62
C PRO A 279 -20.55 8.36 -13.19
N LEU A 280 -19.75 8.14 -12.15
CA LEU A 280 -20.13 8.30 -10.74
C LEU A 280 -19.55 9.59 -10.14
N GLY A 281 -18.26 9.85 -10.35
CA GLY A 281 -17.59 10.94 -9.65
C GLY A 281 -17.88 12.34 -10.20
N ASP A 282 -18.12 12.47 -11.51
CA ASP A 282 -18.34 13.76 -12.21
C ASP A 282 -17.23 14.80 -11.91
N CYS A 283 -15.99 14.31 -11.83
CA CYS A 283 -14.79 15.10 -11.62
C CYS A 283 -13.96 15.19 -12.91
N CYS A 284 -12.84 15.92 -12.85
CA CYS A 284 -11.99 16.19 -14.02
C CYS A 284 -10.52 15.84 -13.79
N ILE A 285 -10.21 14.88 -12.90
CA ILE A 285 -8.83 14.45 -12.69
C ILE A 285 -8.35 13.71 -13.93
N THR A 286 -7.27 14.21 -14.54
CA THR A 286 -6.63 13.54 -15.67
C THR A 286 -5.68 12.45 -15.18
N PRO A 287 -5.23 11.52 -16.06
CA PRO A 287 -4.19 10.54 -15.71
C PRO A 287 -2.92 11.19 -15.18
N ASN A 288 -2.54 12.31 -15.81
CA ASN A 288 -1.43 13.13 -15.37
C ASN A 288 -1.69 13.74 -13.99
N GLY A 289 -2.94 14.09 -13.68
CA GLY A 289 -3.37 14.46 -12.33
C GLY A 289 -3.09 13.37 -11.31
N TYR A 290 -3.53 12.13 -11.57
CA TYR A 290 -3.24 10.99 -10.69
C TYR A 290 -1.75 10.70 -10.56
N ALA A 291 -0.98 10.80 -11.65
CA ALA A 291 0.46 10.63 -11.60
C ALA A 291 1.17 11.71 -10.77
N LEU A 292 0.67 12.96 -10.81
CA LEU A 292 1.16 14.04 -9.96
C LEU A 292 0.78 13.82 -8.49
N LEU A 293 -0.44 13.32 -8.20
CA LEU A 293 -0.85 12.93 -6.85
C LEU A 293 0.08 11.84 -6.30
N LEU A 294 0.31 10.77 -7.06
CA LEU A 294 1.23 9.70 -6.70
C LEU A 294 2.66 10.23 -6.50
N THR A 295 3.11 11.14 -7.36
CA THR A 295 4.41 11.80 -7.23
C THR A 295 4.50 12.62 -5.95
N LYS A 296 3.45 13.37 -5.57
CA LYS A 296 3.41 14.14 -4.32
C LYS A 296 3.39 13.24 -3.09
N VAL A 297 2.60 12.16 -3.10
CA VAL A 297 2.60 11.14 -2.02
C VAL A 297 4.00 10.54 -1.88
N ARG A 298 4.64 10.19 -3.01
CA ARG A 298 6.02 9.70 -3.06
C ARG A 298 7.02 10.72 -2.52
N ASP A 299 6.90 11.98 -2.92
CA ASP A 299 7.85 13.00 -2.49
C ASP A 299 7.66 13.35 -1.01
N LYS A 300 6.43 13.23 -0.47
CA LYS A 300 6.19 13.31 0.97
C LYS A 300 6.95 12.23 1.74
N LEU A 301 6.99 10.98 1.26
CA LEU A 301 7.83 9.91 1.84
C LEU A 301 9.30 10.32 1.90
N LYS A 302 9.81 10.97 0.84
CA LYS A 302 11.20 11.43 0.77
C LYS A 302 11.49 12.58 1.75
N THR A 303 10.49 13.41 2.09
CA THR A 303 10.67 14.52 3.05
C THR A 303 10.59 14.08 4.51
N CYS A 304 9.86 12.99 4.79
CA CYS A 304 9.81 12.30 6.09
C CYS A 304 11.11 11.50 6.37
N TRP A 305 12.20 11.80 5.67
CA TRP A 305 13.44 11.03 5.69
C TRP A 305 14.67 11.85 6.12
N PRO A 306 14.84 12.16 7.42
CA PRO A 306 16.05 12.86 7.87
C PRO A 306 17.30 11.96 7.98
N VAL A 307 17.22 10.62 7.81
CA VAL A 307 18.29 9.71 8.26
C VAL A 307 19.05 8.93 7.16
N LEU A 308 18.65 8.91 5.88
CA LEU A 308 19.53 8.38 4.82
C LEU A 308 19.80 9.32 3.62
N ASN A 309 19.51 10.61 3.73
CA ASN A 309 19.85 11.56 2.65
C ASN A 309 21.37 11.86 2.54
N SER A 310 22.22 11.24 3.36
CA SER A 310 23.69 11.42 3.30
C SER A 310 24.41 10.39 2.41
N LYS A 311 23.70 9.51 1.68
CA LYS A 311 24.34 8.40 0.93
C LYS A 311 23.87 8.11 -0.50
N LEU A 312 23.11 8.99 -1.17
CA LEU A 312 22.73 8.79 -2.58
C LEU A 312 23.44 9.79 -3.52
N PRO A 313 24.01 9.34 -4.67
CA PRO A 313 24.68 10.21 -5.63
C PRO A 313 23.70 11.05 -6.47
N GLN A 314 24.08 12.30 -6.77
CA GLN A 314 23.25 13.41 -7.25
C GLN A 314 22.70 13.35 -8.70
N ASN A 315 22.67 12.20 -9.38
CA ASN A 315 22.62 12.20 -10.86
C ASN A 315 21.43 11.46 -11.50
N VAL A 316 20.18 11.74 -11.12
CA VAL A 316 19.01 11.24 -11.88
C VAL A 316 18.04 12.36 -12.22
N SER A 317 17.90 12.63 -13.52
CA SER A 317 17.01 13.64 -14.11
C SER A 317 15.71 13.00 -14.59
N LEU A 318 14.56 13.57 -14.19
CA LEU A 318 13.23 13.17 -14.66
C LEU A 318 12.73 14.17 -15.71
N ARG A 319 12.85 13.85 -17.00
CA ARG A 319 12.15 14.58 -18.09
C ARG A 319 11.69 13.60 -19.16
N ILE A 320 10.38 13.35 -19.23
CA ILE A 320 9.69 12.84 -20.43
C ILE A 320 8.33 13.53 -20.53
N LYS A 321 7.97 14.04 -21.72
CA LYS A 321 6.63 14.52 -22.11
C LYS A 321 6.03 13.54 -23.14
N PRO A 322 4.80 13.02 -22.96
CA PRO A 322 3.98 12.68 -24.14
C PRO A 322 2.43 12.77 -23.97
N SER A 323 1.71 12.43 -25.06
CA SER A 323 0.36 12.83 -25.53
C SER A 323 -0.87 12.06 -25.03
N LEU A 324 -2.08 12.60 -25.30
CA LEU A 324 -3.41 12.23 -24.81
C LEU A 324 -4.07 11.02 -25.53
N SER A 325 -4.44 9.97 -24.78
CA SER A 325 -5.63 9.11 -25.07
C SER A 325 -6.01 8.18 -23.90
N GLU A 326 -7.22 8.43 -23.37
CA GLU A 326 -8.23 7.55 -22.68
C GLU A 326 -7.93 6.81 -21.36
N VAL A 327 -8.86 6.96 -20.38
CA VAL A 327 -8.73 6.65 -18.93
C VAL A 327 -10.02 6.07 -18.36
N TYR A 328 -9.94 5.03 -17.54
CA TYR A 328 -10.81 4.71 -16.39
C TYR A 328 -10.06 3.72 -15.47
N LEU A 329 -10.45 3.59 -14.18
CA LEU A 329 -10.41 2.35 -13.33
C LEU A 329 -9.63 2.40 -11.98
N PRO A 330 -10.13 1.76 -10.90
CA PRO A 330 -9.54 1.75 -9.55
C PRO A 330 -8.19 0.99 -9.45
N LEU A 331 -7.15 1.53 -8.82
CA LEU A 331 -5.93 0.81 -8.43
C LEU A 331 -5.75 0.83 -6.91
N PHE A 332 -4.69 0.23 -6.39
CA PHE A 332 -4.32 0.28 -4.98
C PHE A 332 -2.80 0.37 -4.92
N PHE A 333 -2.21 1.36 -4.25
CA PHE A 333 -0.76 1.53 -4.18
C PHE A 333 -0.25 1.40 -2.75
N ILE A 334 0.83 0.66 -2.54
CA ILE A 334 1.59 0.61 -1.29
C ILE A 334 3.06 0.94 -1.61
N CYS A 335 3.73 1.76 -0.81
CA CYS A 335 5.15 2.08 -1.03
C CYS A 335 5.96 2.10 0.29
N HIS A 336 7.17 1.51 0.25
CA HIS A 336 8.16 1.60 1.32
C HIS A 336 9.09 2.80 1.10
N ILE A 337 9.58 3.37 2.20
CA ILE A 337 10.39 4.60 2.23
C ILE A 337 11.80 4.42 1.64
N ARG A 338 12.30 3.18 1.44
CA ARG A 338 13.76 2.98 1.34
C ARG A 338 14.45 3.12 -0.01
N ASP A 339 13.85 2.83 -1.17
CA ASP A 339 14.60 2.94 -2.44
C ASP A 339 13.65 3.11 -3.63
N PHE A 340 13.66 4.28 -4.28
CA PHE A 340 12.89 4.50 -5.51
C PHE A 340 13.70 5.24 -6.58
N MET A 341 14.09 4.48 -7.61
CA MET A 341 14.57 4.99 -8.89
C MET A 341 13.61 4.50 -9.99
N ASP A 342 13.06 5.46 -10.72
CA ASP A 342 12.36 5.39 -12.01
C ASP A 342 11.05 4.57 -12.15
N LEU A 343 9.91 5.25 -11.93
CA LEU A 343 8.55 4.81 -12.29
C LEU A 343 8.20 5.26 -13.72
N GLY A 344 9.14 5.12 -14.66
CA GLY A 344 9.21 5.83 -15.95
C GLY A 344 7.85 6.20 -16.58
N ALA A 345 7.49 7.48 -16.45
CA ALA A 345 6.30 8.14 -16.98
C ALA A 345 4.95 7.51 -16.59
N CYS A 346 4.41 7.82 -15.40
CA CYS A 346 3.00 7.62 -15.00
C CYS A 346 2.37 6.20 -14.94
N LEU A 347 3.01 5.14 -15.44
CA LEU A 347 2.37 3.94 -16.07
C LEU A 347 2.05 4.19 -17.56
N ALA A 348 3.02 4.70 -18.30
CA ALA A 348 3.01 5.17 -19.69
C ALA A 348 1.86 6.11 -20.11
N TYR A 349 0.58 5.71 -20.01
CA TYR A 349 -0.59 6.43 -20.52
C TYR A 349 -1.88 5.86 -19.90
N ALA A 350 -2.08 5.99 -18.59
CA ALA A 350 -3.32 5.52 -17.95
C ALA A 350 -4.57 6.19 -18.53
#